data_AF-A0A3D5Q7L2-F1
#
_entry.id   AF-A0A3D5Q7L2-F1
#
_cell.length_a   1.000
_cell.length_b   1.000
_cell.length_c   1.000
_cell.angle_alpha   90.00
_cell.angle_beta   90.00
_cell.angle_gamma   90.00
#
_symmetry.space_group_name_H-M   'P 1'
#
loop_
_entity.id
_entity.type
_entity.pdbx_description
1 polymer ?
#
loop_
_entity_poly.entity_id
_entity_poly.type
_entity_poly.pdbx_seq_one_letter_code
_entity_poly.pdbx_strand_id
1 'polypeptide(L)' 'MNELLDIEFGSGGVYRYSDVPDSAFNGLLSASSKGGYFNEYIRDRFSYEKLE' A
#
# COMPACT_ATOMS: atom_id res chain seq x y z
N MET A 1 5.81 9.93 14.17
CA MET A 1 5.79 8.49 13.87
C MET A 1 5.37 8.39 12.43
N ASN A 2 6.20 7.82 11.56
CA ASN A 2 5.87 7.68 10.14
C ASN A 2 5.15 6.34 9.96
N GLU A 3 3.92 6.37 9.46
CA GLU A 3 3.15 5.18 9.13
C GLU A 3 3.53 4.75 7.71
N LEU A 4 4.36 3.73 7.62
CA LEU A 4 4.90 3.21 6.36
C LEU A 4 4.19 1.91 5.99
N LEU A 5 3.83 1.78 4.71
CA LEU A 5 3.27 0.56 4.15
C LEU A 5 4.16 0.06 3.01
N ASP A 6 4.80 -1.08 3.22
CA ASP A 6 5.55 -1.77 2.18
C ASP A 6 4.63 -2.76 1.44
N ILE A 7 4.62 -2.67 0.11
CA ILE A 7 3.87 -3.56 -0.77
C ILE A 7 4.83 -4.23 -1.73
N GLU A 8 4.92 -5.55 -1.62
CA GLU A 8 5.58 -6.40 -2.61
C GLU A 8 4.55 -6.85 -3.66
N PHE A 9 4.80 -6.52 -4.92
CA PHE A 9 3.94 -6.98 -6.01
C PHE A 9 4.40 -8.35 -6.51
N GLY A 10 3.45 -9.22 -6.87
CA GLY A 10 3.77 -10.54 -7.43
C GLY A 10 4.52 -10.51 -8.77
N SER A 11 4.52 -9.36 -9.46
CA SER A 11 5.36 -9.10 -10.64
C SER A 11 6.83 -8.80 -10.28
N GLY A 12 7.16 -8.73 -8.99
CA GLY A 12 8.41 -8.22 -8.47
C GLY A 12 8.35 -6.73 -8.13
N GLY A 13 9.31 -6.29 -7.31
CA GLY A 13 9.45 -4.93 -6.82
C GLY A 13 8.71 -4.69 -5.51
N VAL A 14 9.41 -4.07 -4.56
CA VAL A 14 8.85 -3.62 -3.29
C VAL A 14 8.69 -2.11 -3.35
N TYR A 15 7.54 -1.60 -2.92
CA TYR A 15 7.25 -0.17 -2.89
C TYR A 15 6.84 0.23 -1.48
N ARG A 16 7.40 1.32 -0.99
CA ARG A 16 7.11 1.89 0.31
C ARG A 16 6.23 3.11 0.15
N TYR A 17 5.04 3.08 0.73
CA TYR A 17 4.10 4.19 0.81
C TYR A 17 4.23 4.88 2.17
N SER A 18 4.23 6.21 2.17
CA SER A 18 4.32 7.05 3.37
C SER A 18 2.97 7.64 3.77
N ASP A 19 2.81 7.93 5.06
CA ASP A 19 1.62 8.55 5.65
C ASP A 19 0.34 7.74 5.40
N VAL A 20 0.46 6.41 5.39
CA VAL A 20 -0.67 5.50 5.17
C VAL A 20 -1.36 5.22 6.52
N PRO A 21 -2.60 5.68 6.75
CA PRO A 21 -3.27 5.50 8.03
C PRO A 21 -3.59 4.02 8.26
N ASP A 22 -3.64 3.63 9.55
CA ASP A 22 -4.04 2.29 9.98
C ASP A 22 -5.34 1.79 9.34
N SER A 23 -6.30 2.69 9.04
CA SER A 23 -7.56 2.32 8.38
C SER A 23 -7.36 1.80 6.96
N ALA A 24 -6.45 2.39 6.18
CA ALA A 24 -6.11 1.94 4.84
C ALA A 24 -5.33 0.63 4.88
N PHE A 25 -4.41 0.48 5.84
CA PHE A 25 -3.70 -0.78 6.08
C PHE A 25 -4.65 -1.92 6.43
N ASN A 26 -5.52 -1.70 7.44
CA ASN A 26 -6.49 -2.70 7.87
C ASN A 26 -7.50 -3.03 6.75
N GLY A 27 -7.94 -2.02 6.00
CA GLY A 27 -8.80 -2.22 4.84
C GLY A 27 -8.15 -3.07 3.76
N LEU A 28 -6.85 -2.83 3.48
CA LEU A 28 -6.08 -3.67 2.57
C LEU A 28 -6.03 -5.11 3.09
N LEU A 29 -5.72 -5.33 4.37
CA LEU A 29 -5.69 -6.67 4.99
C LEU A 29 -7.04 -7.39 4.99
N SER A 30 -8.16 -6.67 5.08
CA SER A 30 -9.50 -7.27 5.05
C SER A 30 -10.12 -7.44 3.66
N ALA A 31 -9.62 -6.72 2.65
CA ALA A 31 -10.22 -6.72 1.31
C ALA A 31 -10.25 -8.11 0.66
N SER A 32 -11.37 -8.45 0.00
CA SER A 32 -11.50 -9.67 -0.80
C SER A 32 -10.57 -9.68 -2.02
N SER A 33 -10.24 -8.50 -2.55
CA SER A 33 -9.24 -8.29 -3.60
C SER A 33 -8.22 -7.24 -3.15
N LYS A 34 -6.99 -7.67 -2.84
CA LYS A 34 -5.89 -6.78 -2.42
C LYS A 34 -5.53 -5.79 -3.51
N GLY A 35 -5.42 -6.25 -4.75
CA GLY A 35 -5.12 -5.39 -5.90
C GLY A 35 -6.23 -4.37 -6.18
N GLY A 36 -7.50 -4.78 -6.06
CA GLY A 36 -8.64 -3.87 -6.22
C GLY A 36 -8.63 -2.77 -5.16
N TYR A 37 -8.51 -3.15 -3.89
CA TYR A 37 -8.43 -2.19 -2.78
C TYR A 37 -7.23 -1.25 -2.91
N PHE A 38 -6.05 -1.80 -3.22
CA PHE A 38 -4.85 -1.01 -3.44
C PHE A 38 -5.06 0.05 -4.54
N ASN A 39 -5.65 -0.31 -5.67
CA ASN A 39 -5.90 0.63 -6.77
C ASN A 39 -6.88 1.74 -6.39
N GLU A 40 -7.91 1.41 -5.63
CA GLU A 40 -8.98 2.37 -5.28
C GLU A 40 -8.58 3.30 -4.14
N TYR A 41 -7.87 2.78 -3.14
CA TYR A 41 -7.64 3.47 -1.86
C TYR A 41 -6.19 3.85 -1.58
N ILE A 42 -5.19 3.33 -2.31
CA ILE A 42 -3.77 3.52 -1.96
C ILE A 42 -2.94 4.10 -3.12
N ARG A 43 -2.97 3.47 -4.31
CA ARG A 43 -2.02 3.69 -5.42
C ARG A 43 -1.66 5.15 -5.68
N ASP A 44 -2.66 6.01 -5.85
CA ASP A 44 -2.48 7.42 -6.24
C ASP A 44 -2.79 8.39 -5.08
N ARG A 45 -2.93 7.87 -3.85
CA ARG A 45 -3.32 8.65 -2.67
C ARG A 45 -2.16 8.96 -1.72
N PHE A 46 -1.08 8.19 -1.80
CA PHE A 46 0.06 8.30 -0.90
C PHE A 46 1.36 8.38 -1.70
N SER A 47 2.30 9.17 -1.19
CA SER A 47 3.64 9.23 -1.78
C SER A 47 4.37 7.92 -1.57
N TYR A 48 5.10 7.47 -2.59
CA TYR A 48 5.82 6.21 -2.52
C TYR A 48 7.21 6.27 -3.15
N GLU A 49 8.07 5.38 -2.69
CA GLU A 49 9.37 5.09 -3.28
C GLU A 49 9.47 3.60 -3.60
N LYS A 50 10.27 3.24 -4.61
CA LYS A 50 10.59 1.85 -4.89
C LYS A 50 11.81 1.46 -4.06
N LEU A 51 11.71 0.38 -3.29
CA LEU A 51 12.83 -0.25 -2.61
C LEU A 51 13.44 -1.27 -3.57
N GLU A 52 14.72 -1.12 -3.91
CA GLU A 52 15.44 -2.02 -4.82
C GLU A 52 15.54 -3.47 -4.31
#